data_AF-A0A960C441-F1
#
_entry.id   AF-A0A960C441-F1
#
_cell.length_a   1.000
_cell.length_b   1.000
_cell.length_c   1.000
_cell.angle_alpha   90.00
_cell.angle_beta   90.00
_cell.angle_gamma   90.00
#
_symmetry.space_group_name_H-M   'P 1'
#
loop_
_entity.id
_entity.type
_entity.pdbx_description
1 polymer ?
#
loop_
_entity_poly.entity_id
_entity_poly.type
_entity_poly.pdbx_seq_one_letter_code
_entity_poly.pdbx_strand_id
1 'polypeptide(L)'
;MSERPHAPSTPAPSGEVAVLAGVQSALATPPVIAVARTMSHFGEHAAGWVALSGVGALLARPRRREWLLVGVGAIAAHAAAIAIKLAVRRARPNHPAVTVNVSTPSALSFPSAHATSTTAAAMLLCRATRS
;
A
#
# COMPACT_ATOMS: atom_id res chain seq x y z
N MET A 1 51.40 -13.51 2.09
CA MET A 1 50.11 -13.91 2.69
C MET A 1 49.23 -12.67 2.72
N SER A 2 48.48 -12.40 1.65
CA SER A 2 47.60 -11.21 1.55
C SER A 2 46.26 -11.53 2.19
N GLU A 3 45.97 -10.92 3.33
CA GLU A 3 44.62 -10.91 3.90
C GLU A 3 43.68 -10.20 2.93
N ARG A 4 42.65 -10.91 2.45
CA ARG A 4 41.53 -10.26 1.75
C ARG A 4 40.71 -9.50 2.79
N PRO A 5 40.35 -8.22 2.57
CA PRO A 5 39.46 -7.52 3.48
C PRO A 5 38.13 -8.27 3.57
N HIS A 6 37.76 -8.67 4.79
CA HIS A 6 36.47 -9.29 5.08
C HIS A 6 35.39 -8.21 4.89
N ALA A 7 34.68 -8.25 3.77
CA ALA A 7 33.51 -7.40 3.58
C ALA A 7 32.53 -7.68 4.75
N PRO A 8 31.96 -6.65 5.40
CA PRO A 8 31.06 -6.87 6.51
C PRO A 8 29.89 -7.76 6.06
N SER A 9 29.75 -8.94 6.66
CA SER A 9 28.62 -9.83 6.41
C SER A 9 27.34 -9.11 6.80
N THR A 10 26.42 -8.91 5.85
CA THR A 10 25.10 -8.34 6.18
C THR A 10 24.42 -9.25 7.20
N PRO A 11 23.92 -8.71 8.33
CA PRO A 11 23.26 -9.52 9.35
C PRO A 11 22.04 -10.25 8.77
N ALA A 12 21.67 -11.39 9.34
CA ALA A 12 20.47 -12.10 8.92
C ALA A 12 19.22 -11.22 9.09
N PRO A 13 18.21 -11.35 8.20
CA PRO A 13 16.98 -10.58 8.30
C PRO A 13 16.26 -10.90 9.63
N SER A 14 15.77 -9.87 10.32
CA SER A 14 15.04 -10.00 11.59
C SER A 14 13.83 -9.06 11.62
N GLY A 15 12.88 -9.31 12.54
CA GLY A 15 11.68 -8.50 12.72
C GLY A 15 10.86 -8.34 11.43
N GLU A 16 10.50 -7.10 11.08
CA GLU A 16 9.76 -6.76 9.85
C GLU A 16 10.47 -7.27 8.58
N VAL A 17 11.80 -7.24 8.52
CA VAL A 17 12.57 -7.69 7.35
C VAL A 17 12.46 -9.19 7.16
N ALA A 18 12.51 -9.98 8.25
CA ALA A 18 12.31 -11.43 8.20
C ALA A 18 10.92 -11.79 7.67
N VAL A 19 9.89 -11.06 8.11
CA VAL A 19 8.51 -11.22 7.62
C VAL A 19 8.43 -10.92 6.13
N LEU A 20 8.99 -9.79 5.68
CA LEU A 20 8.99 -9.41 4.26
C LEU A 20 9.72 -10.45 3.39
N ALA A 21 10.90 -10.89 3.83
CA ALA A 21 11.69 -11.91 3.11
C ALA A 21 10.94 -13.25 3.05
N GLY A 22 10.30 -13.67 4.15
CA GLY A 22 9.49 -14.89 4.21
C GLY A 22 8.25 -14.85 3.30
N VAL A 23 7.57 -13.70 3.24
CA VAL A 23 6.44 -13.51 2.30
C VAL A 23 6.93 -13.58 0.85
N GLN A 24 8.06 -12.94 0.54
CA GLN A 24 8.61 -12.99 -0.82
C GLN A 24 9.07 -14.39 -1.21
N SER A 25 9.74 -15.13 -0.33
CA SER A 25 10.19 -16.49 -0.63
C SER A 25 9.02 -17.45 -0.86
N ALA A 26 7.89 -17.25 -0.16
CA ALA A 26 6.71 -18.09 -0.31
C ALA A 26 5.83 -17.72 -1.51
N LEU A 27 5.69 -16.43 -1.84
CA LEU A 27 4.61 -15.94 -2.71
C LEU A 27 5.06 -15.15 -3.94
N ALA A 28 6.34 -14.78 -4.09
CA ALA A 28 6.80 -13.88 -5.16
C ALA A 28 6.91 -14.54 -6.55
N THR A 29 5.83 -15.18 -7.00
CA THR A 29 5.70 -15.65 -8.38
C THR A 29 5.36 -14.49 -9.34
N PRO A 30 5.70 -14.58 -10.64
CA PRO A 30 5.41 -13.51 -11.59
C PRO A 30 3.94 -13.05 -11.62
N PRO A 31 2.92 -13.95 -11.59
CA PRO A 31 1.52 -13.53 -11.54
C PRO A 31 1.17 -12.75 -10.26
N VAL A 32 1.66 -13.22 -9.10
CA VAL A 32 1.41 -12.53 -7.81
C VAL A 32 2.03 -11.14 -7.81
N ILE A 33 3.26 -11.01 -8.31
CA ILE A 33 3.93 -9.70 -8.42
C ILE A 33 3.16 -8.78 -9.37
N ALA A 34 2.68 -9.30 -10.50
CA ALA A 34 1.88 -8.53 -11.45
C ALA A 34 0.60 -7.99 -10.80
N VAL A 35 -0.16 -8.83 -10.10
CA VAL A 35 -1.35 -8.41 -9.35
C VAL A 35 -1.00 -7.37 -8.30
N ALA A 36 0.06 -7.56 -7.52
CA ALA A 36 0.49 -6.61 -6.50
C ALA A 36 0.87 -5.23 -7.09
N ARG A 37 1.48 -5.21 -8.27
CA ARG A 37 1.77 -3.97 -9.01
C ARG A 37 0.48 -3.30 -9.48
N THR A 38 -0.45 -4.04 -10.05
CA THR A 38 -1.77 -3.51 -10.45
C THR A 38 -2.51 -2.92 -9.26
N MET A 39 -2.51 -3.59 -8.11
CA MET A 39 -3.09 -3.06 -6.87
C MET A 39 -2.38 -1.79 -6.38
N SER A 40 -1.06 -1.71 -6.55
CA SER A 40 -0.31 -0.49 -6.24
C SER A 40 -0.76 0.66 -7.13
N HIS A 41 -0.87 0.45 -8.45
CA HIS A 41 -1.39 1.45 -9.39
C HIS A 41 -2.85 1.85 -9.11
N PHE A 42 -3.69 0.90 -8.72
CA PHE A 42 -5.06 1.17 -8.33
C PHE A 42 -5.13 2.08 -7.09
N GLY A 43 -4.21 1.86 -6.15
CA GLY A 43 -4.09 2.64 -4.93
C GLY A 43 -3.51 4.04 -5.11
N GLU A 44 -2.81 4.33 -6.22
CA GLU A 44 -2.14 5.61 -6.44
C GLU A 44 -3.11 6.78 -6.23
N HIS A 45 -2.84 7.60 -5.21
CA HIS A 45 -3.71 8.70 -4.76
C HIS A 45 -5.18 8.33 -4.53
N ALA A 46 -5.46 7.06 -4.20
CA ALA A 46 -6.79 6.47 -4.11
C ALA A 46 -7.62 6.52 -5.42
N ALA A 47 -6.98 6.69 -6.58
CA ALA A 47 -7.66 6.90 -7.87
C ALA A 47 -8.62 5.75 -8.24
N GLY A 48 -8.22 4.50 -8.02
CA GLY A 48 -9.08 3.35 -8.29
C GLY A 48 -10.37 3.36 -7.45
N TRP A 49 -10.27 3.75 -6.18
CA TRP A 49 -11.43 3.88 -5.28
C TRP A 49 -12.35 5.04 -5.69
N VAL A 50 -11.78 6.15 -6.16
CA VAL A 50 -12.55 7.30 -6.69
C VAL A 50 -13.29 6.91 -7.97
N ALA A 51 -12.64 6.20 -8.88
CA ALA A 51 -13.28 5.70 -10.10
C ALA A 51 -14.43 4.75 -9.78
N LEU A 52 -14.20 3.77 -8.89
CA LEU A 52 -15.22 2.83 -8.43
C LEU A 52 -16.41 3.55 -7.76
N SER A 53 -16.11 4.52 -6.90
CA SER A 53 -17.08 5.42 -6.28
C SER A 53 -17.95 6.13 -7.33
N GLY A 54 -17.32 6.69 -8.37
CA GLY A 54 -18.01 7.35 -9.47
C GLY A 54 -18.94 6.42 -10.24
N VAL A 55 -18.47 5.22 -10.59
CA VAL A 55 -19.28 4.20 -11.28
C VAL A 55 -20.52 3.84 -10.45
N GLY A 56 -20.35 3.51 -9.18
CA GLY A 56 -21.49 3.17 -8.33
C GLY A 56 -22.43 4.35 -8.07
N ALA A 57 -21.91 5.58 -7.99
CA ALA A 57 -22.73 6.79 -7.88
C ALA A 57 -23.62 7.03 -9.12
N LEU A 58 -23.18 6.58 -10.31
CA LEU A 58 -23.96 6.65 -11.55
C LEU A 58 -24.99 5.52 -11.64
N LEU A 59 -24.60 4.29 -11.26
CA LEU A 59 -25.43 3.09 -11.37
C LEU A 59 -26.49 3.00 -10.26
N ALA A 60 -26.18 3.42 -9.03
CA ALA A 60 -27.06 3.34 -7.87
C ALA A 60 -27.57 4.73 -7.46
N ARG A 61 -28.34 5.38 -8.34
CA ARG A 61 -28.85 6.76 -8.13
C ARG A 61 -29.49 7.02 -6.76
N PRO A 62 -30.35 6.14 -6.21
CA PRO A 62 -30.93 6.34 -4.87
C PRO A 62 -29.88 6.45 -3.75
N ARG A 63 -28.70 5.85 -3.96
CA ARG A 63 -27.59 5.78 -3.01
C ARG A 63 -26.38 6.61 -3.44
N ARG A 64 -26.55 7.51 -4.40
CA ARG A 64 -25.48 8.32 -4.99
C ARG A 64 -24.60 8.99 -3.93
N ARG A 65 -25.21 9.52 -2.87
CA ARG A 65 -24.48 10.16 -1.77
C ARG A 65 -23.53 9.20 -1.05
N GLU A 66 -23.96 7.96 -0.80
CA GLU A 66 -23.15 6.97 -0.10
C GLU A 66 -21.99 6.50 -0.96
N TRP A 67 -22.22 6.33 -2.26
CA TRP A 67 -21.16 6.06 -3.22
C TRP A 67 -20.15 7.19 -3.28
N LEU A 68 -20.57 8.46 -3.37
CA LEU A 68 -19.64 9.60 -3.33
C LEU A 68 -18.82 9.65 -2.03
N LEU A 69 -19.41 9.27 -0.90
CA LEU A 69 -18.67 9.19 0.36
C LEU A 69 -17.53 8.17 0.30
N VAL A 70 -17.66 7.06 -0.45
CA VAL A 70 -16.55 6.09 -0.66
C VAL A 70 -15.31 6.80 -1.22
N GLY A 71 -15.48 7.55 -2.31
CA GLY A 71 -14.37 8.25 -2.95
C GLY A 71 -13.76 9.34 -2.07
N VAL A 72 -14.61 10.17 -1.45
CA VAL A 72 -14.17 11.23 -0.53
C VAL A 72 -13.43 10.65 0.67
N GLY A 73 -13.97 9.59 1.27
CA GLY A 73 -13.35 8.92 2.42
C GLY A 73 -12.01 8.28 2.07
N ALA A 74 -11.89 7.65 0.89
CA ALA A 74 -10.64 7.07 0.43
C ALA A 74 -9.55 8.13 0.24
N ILE A 75 -9.87 9.27 -0.40
CA ILE A 75 -8.94 10.40 -0.57
C ILE A 75 -8.55 10.98 0.79
N ALA A 76 -9.53 11.27 1.66
CA ALA A 76 -9.28 11.86 2.97
C ALA A 76 -8.36 10.96 3.83
N ALA A 77 -8.60 9.66 3.82
CA ALA A 77 -7.78 8.68 4.52
C ALA A 77 -6.36 8.60 3.92
N HIS A 78 -6.23 8.68 2.59
CA HIS A 78 -4.92 8.74 1.93
C HIS A 78 -4.13 10.00 2.34
N ALA A 79 -4.78 11.17 2.32
CA ALA A 79 -4.18 12.44 2.72
C ALA A 79 -3.77 12.43 4.20
N ALA A 80 -4.61 11.89 5.09
CA ALA A 80 -4.28 11.73 6.50
C ALA A 80 -3.06 10.83 6.70
N ALA A 81 -2.96 9.72 5.95
CA ALA A 81 -1.79 8.85 6.00
C ALA A 81 -0.50 9.57 5.54
N ILE A 82 -0.58 10.43 4.51
CA ILE A 82 0.54 11.27 4.09
C ILE A 82 0.92 12.27 5.20
N ALA A 83 -0.05 12.94 5.82
CA ALA A 83 0.21 13.89 6.90
C ALA A 83 0.90 13.23 8.11
N ILE A 84 0.41 12.05 8.53
CA ILE A 84 1.04 11.27 9.60
C ILE A 84 2.45 10.83 9.18
N LYS A 85 2.64 10.40 7.93
CA LYS A 85 3.94 10.00 7.42
C LYS A 85 4.97 11.14 7.51
N LEU A 86 4.56 12.36 7.20
CA LEU A 86 5.39 13.56 7.33
C LEU A 86 5.73 13.91 8.79
N ALA A 87 4.87 13.54 9.74
CA ALA A 87 5.11 13.72 11.17
C ALA A 87 6.02 12.62 11.76
N VAL A 88 5.74 11.35 11.46
CA VAL A 88 6.44 10.19 12.05
C VAL A 88 7.83 10.01 11.46
N ARG A 89 8.01 10.28 10.16
CA ARG A 89 9.31 10.19 9.45
C ARG A 89 10.07 8.87 9.64
N ARG A 90 9.35 7.76 9.85
CA ARG A 90 9.95 6.42 9.94
C ARG A 90 10.53 6.00 8.60
N ALA A 91 11.85 5.78 8.56
CA ALA A 91 12.55 5.28 7.39
C ALA A 91 12.06 3.87 7.00
N ARG A 92 12.07 3.56 5.71
CA ARG A 92 11.76 2.22 5.21
C ARG A 92 12.95 1.29 5.45
N PRO A 93 12.77 0.08 6.02
CA PRO A 93 13.84 -0.88 6.15
C PRO A 93 14.43 -1.24 4.77
N ASN A 94 15.74 -1.11 4.61
CA ASN A 94 16.46 -1.53 3.41
C ASN A 94 17.35 -2.72 3.77
N HIS A 95 17.15 -3.85 3.11
CA HIS A 95 17.92 -5.07 3.36
C HIS A 95 18.04 -5.88 2.06
N PRO A 96 19.21 -6.47 1.74
CA PRO A 96 19.41 -7.20 0.48
C PRO A 96 18.50 -8.43 0.30
N ALA A 97 17.96 -8.96 1.41
CA ALA A 97 16.98 -10.06 1.38
C ALA A 97 15.56 -9.63 0.92
N VAL A 98 15.30 -8.34 0.68
CA VAL A 98 13.99 -7.82 0.29
C VAL A 98 14.08 -7.08 -1.04
N THR A 99 13.29 -7.51 -2.02
CA THR A 99 13.20 -6.86 -3.33
C THR A 99 12.09 -5.82 -3.35
N VAL A 100 12.38 -4.58 -3.75
CA VAL A 100 11.37 -3.52 -3.93
C VAL A 100 10.85 -3.57 -5.37
N ASN A 101 9.60 -4.05 -5.53
CA ASN A 101 9.03 -4.35 -6.84
C ASN A 101 8.24 -3.19 -7.50
N VAL A 102 8.10 -2.06 -6.81
CA VAL A 102 7.36 -0.87 -7.26
C VAL A 102 8.15 0.39 -6.95
N SER A 103 7.95 1.46 -7.73
CA SER A 103 8.48 2.78 -7.40
C SER A 103 8.02 3.17 -6.00
N THR A 104 8.94 3.61 -5.15
CA THR A 104 8.63 4.15 -3.82
C THR A 104 8.82 5.67 -3.86
N PRO A 105 7.77 6.47 -4.07
CA PRO A 105 7.89 7.93 -4.18
C PRO A 105 8.46 8.59 -2.92
N SER A 106 8.47 7.87 -1.79
CA SER A 106 8.96 8.33 -0.49
C SER A 106 9.72 7.23 0.24
N ALA A 107 10.84 7.62 0.87
CA ALA A 107 11.62 6.79 1.79
C ALA A 107 10.93 6.52 3.14
N LEU A 108 9.71 7.05 3.35
CA LEU A 108 8.95 6.92 4.59
C LEU A 108 7.91 5.80 4.50
N SER A 109 7.89 4.93 5.51
CA SER A 109 7.15 3.66 5.48
C SER A 109 5.82 3.66 6.22
N PHE A 110 5.65 4.51 7.23
CA PHE A 110 4.49 4.45 8.14
C PHE A 110 3.67 5.74 8.16
N PRO A 111 2.32 5.64 8.12
CA PRO A 111 1.53 4.47 7.75
C PRO A 111 1.53 4.24 6.21
N SER A 112 1.02 3.09 5.77
CA SER A 112 0.81 2.82 4.34
C SER A 112 -0.42 3.57 3.83
N ALA A 113 -0.22 4.59 3.01
CA ALA A 113 -1.32 5.38 2.45
C ALA A 113 -2.28 4.55 1.60
N HIS A 114 -1.79 3.53 0.89
CA HIS A 114 -2.61 2.58 0.13
C HIS A 114 -3.47 1.69 1.03
N ALA A 115 -2.91 1.18 2.13
CA ALA A 115 -3.67 0.37 3.06
C ALA A 115 -4.74 1.21 3.78
N THR A 116 -4.37 2.42 4.24
CA THR A 116 -5.29 3.32 4.93
C THR A 116 -6.46 3.74 4.04
N SER A 117 -6.21 4.15 2.79
CA SER A 117 -7.28 4.53 1.86
C SER A 117 -8.16 3.35 1.46
N THR A 118 -7.58 2.18 1.25
CA THR A 118 -8.30 0.95 0.92
C THR A 118 -9.24 0.51 2.03
N THR A 119 -8.78 0.53 3.28
CA THR A 119 -9.64 0.20 4.43
C THR A 119 -10.81 1.17 4.55
N ALA A 120 -10.57 2.47 4.40
CA ALA A 120 -11.64 3.47 4.42
C ALA A 120 -12.66 3.23 3.29
N ALA A 121 -12.18 2.99 2.07
CA ALA A 121 -13.04 2.69 0.92
C ALA A 121 -13.88 1.42 1.16
N ALA A 122 -13.27 0.34 1.65
CA ALA A 122 -13.96 -0.92 1.93
C ALA A 122 -15.09 -0.76 2.95
N MET A 123 -14.85 -0.04 4.04
CA MET A 123 -15.87 0.20 5.07
C MET A 123 -17.04 1.04 4.54
N LEU A 124 -16.75 2.05 3.72
CA LEU A 124 -17.78 2.89 3.12
C LEU A 124 -18.55 2.16 2.01
N LEU A 125 -17.89 1.26 1.28
CA LEU A 125 -18.55 0.37 0.33
C LEU A 125 -19.56 -0.54 1.03
N CYS A 126 -19.20 -1.16 2.16
CA CYS A 126 -20.14 -1.97 2.94
C CYS A 126 -21.41 -1.19 3.30
N ARG A 127 -21.27 0.11 3.60
CA ARG A 127 -22.43 0.97 3.79
C ARG A 127 -23.18 1.16 2.47
N ALA A 128 -22.51 1.61 1.41
CA ALA A 128 -23.11 1.93 0.11
C ALA A 128 -23.75 0.74 -0.64
N THR A 129 -23.47 -0.50 -0.23
CA THR A 129 -24.02 -1.72 -0.84
C THR A 129 -24.99 -2.50 0.03
N ARG A 130 -25.22 -2.10 1.29
CA ARG A 130 -26.17 -2.80 2.19
C ARG A 130 -27.61 -2.78 1.63
N SER A 131 -28.22 -3.94 1.45
CA SER A 131 -29.64 -4.09 1.08
C SER A 131 -30.59 -3.68 2.20
#